data_AF-A0A5M5C193-F1
#
_entry.id   AF-A0A5M5C193-F1
#
_cell.length_a   1.000
_cell.length_b   1.000
_cell.length_c   1.000
_cell.angle_alpha   90.00
_cell.angle_beta   90.00
_cell.angle_gamma   90.00
#
_symmetry.space_group_name_H-M   'P 1'
#
loop_
_entity.id
_entity.type
_entity.pdbx_description
1 polymer ?
#
loop_
_entity_poly.entity_id
_entity_poly.type
_entity_poly.pdbx_seq_one_letter_code
_entity_poly.pdbx_strand_id
1 'polypeptide(L)'
;DISTPRPYSRLQTVCGTLGFAQKYPVPCIALDPNGDTPLEGELLEKMMARYKHPFNATIGEEAHRRGLPNEMNYVMDYRLIHCLRNGLPLDMDVYDAAEWSCITELSEKSVLNKSMAVEIPDFTRGAWKKYKY
;
A
#
# COMPACT_ATOMS: atom_id res chain seq x y z
N ASP A 1 -9.62 -9.27 -10.90
CA ASP A 1 -10.22 -10.62 -10.88
C ASP A 1 -10.19 -11.17 -9.45
N ILE A 2 -11.36 -11.45 -8.88
CA ILE A 2 -11.53 -12.01 -7.53
C ILE A 2 -12.39 -13.29 -7.54
N SER A 3 -12.83 -13.72 -8.73
CA SER A 3 -13.82 -14.77 -8.92
C SER A 3 -13.23 -16.04 -9.52
N THR A 4 -12.06 -15.96 -10.18
CA THR A 4 -11.37 -17.16 -10.65
C THR A 4 -10.74 -17.95 -9.49
N PRO A 5 -10.70 -19.29 -9.59
CA PRO A 5 -10.10 -20.13 -8.57
C PRO A 5 -8.57 -19.99 -8.59
N ARG A 6 -8.06 -19.04 -7.81
CA ARG A 6 -6.62 -18.77 -7.66
C ARG A 6 -6.28 -18.40 -6.22
N PRO A 7 -5.03 -18.60 -5.78
CA PRO A 7 -4.58 -18.11 -4.47
C PRO A 7 -4.82 -16.61 -4.29
N TYR A 8 -5.14 -16.21 -3.06
CA TYR A 8 -5.34 -14.81 -2.73
C TYR A 8 -4.07 -14.00 -3.02
N SER A 9 -4.21 -12.88 -3.73
CA SER A 9 -3.11 -11.95 -3.97
C SER A 9 -3.64 -10.55 -4.21
N ARG A 10 -2.99 -9.56 -3.57
CA ARG A 10 -3.17 -8.13 -3.84
C ARG A 10 -2.17 -7.58 -4.86
N LEU A 11 -1.30 -8.44 -5.41
CA LEU A 11 -0.23 -8.08 -6.34
C LEU A 11 0.71 -6.98 -5.81
N GLN A 12 0.84 -6.86 -4.48
CA GLN A 12 1.70 -5.86 -3.83
C GLN A 12 3.15 -6.09 -4.21
N THR A 13 3.64 -5.25 -5.13
CA THR A 13 4.96 -5.29 -5.74
C THR A 13 5.46 -3.87 -5.92
N VAL A 14 6.73 -3.63 -5.57
CA VAL A 14 7.44 -2.38 -5.80
C VAL A 14 8.75 -2.73 -6.50
N CYS A 15 9.04 -2.04 -7.60
CA CYS A 15 10.27 -2.21 -8.37
C CYS A 15 10.87 -0.84 -8.62
N GLY A 16 12.14 -0.67 -8.25
CA GLY A 16 12.92 0.52 -8.46
C GLY A 16 14.29 0.19 -9.04
N THR A 17 15.08 1.22 -9.30
CA THR A 17 16.41 1.05 -9.92
C THR A 17 17.43 0.35 -9.03
N LEU A 18 17.19 0.26 -7.72
CA LEU A 18 18.10 -0.34 -6.73
C LEU A 18 17.51 -1.55 -6.01
N GLY A 19 16.33 -2.02 -6.44
CA GLY A 19 15.72 -3.16 -5.78
C GLY A 19 14.27 -3.44 -6.15
N PHE A 20 13.82 -4.58 -5.66
CA PHE A 20 12.51 -5.18 -5.88
C PHE A 20 11.96 -5.67 -4.54
N ALA A 21 10.67 -5.48 -4.30
CA ALA A 21 9.97 -6.05 -3.16
C ALA A 21 8.57 -6.52 -3.57
N GLN A 22 8.17 -7.71 -3.14
CA GLN A 22 6.86 -8.28 -3.38
C GLN A 22 6.37 -9.01 -2.13
N LYS A 23 5.06 -8.99 -1.88
CA LYS A 23 4.42 -9.77 -0.81
C LYS A 23 3.77 -11.06 -1.31
N TYR A 24 3.13 -11.01 -2.48
CA TYR A 24 2.34 -12.12 -3.03
C TYR A 24 2.78 -12.45 -4.46
N PRO A 25 2.77 -13.74 -4.86
CA PRO A 25 2.38 -14.90 -4.05
C PRO A 25 3.48 -15.34 -3.07
N VAL A 26 4.74 -15.00 -3.34
CA VAL A 26 5.89 -15.33 -2.48
C VAL A 26 6.54 -14.03 -2.05
N PRO A 27 6.73 -13.79 -0.74
CA PRO A 27 7.50 -12.65 -0.25
C PRO A 27 8.92 -12.69 -0.83
N CYS A 28 9.33 -11.60 -1.47
CA CYS A 28 10.62 -11.49 -2.12
C CYS A 28 11.14 -10.07 -1.94
N ILE A 29 12.40 -9.92 -1.54
CA ILE A 29 13.11 -8.66 -1.57
C ILE A 29 14.45 -8.93 -2.25
N ALA A 30 14.81 -8.16 -3.28
CA ALA A 30 16.14 -8.21 -3.90
C ALA A 30 16.67 -6.78 -4.01
N LEU A 31 17.95 -6.56 -3.73
CA LEU A 31 18.55 -5.23 -3.68
C LEU A 31 19.89 -5.21 -4.42
N ASP A 32 20.21 -4.07 -5.02
CA ASP A 32 21.50 -3.84 -5.66
C ASP A 32 22.67 -3.98 -4.66
N PRO A 33 23.84 -4.48 -5.10
CA PRO A 33 24.17 -4.87 -6.48
C PRO A 33 23.70 -6.28 -6.89
N ASN A 34 23.07 -7.04 -5.98
CA ASN A 34 22.65 -8.42 -6.21
C ASN A 34 21.13 -8.51 -6.48
N GLY A 35 20.62 -7.63 -7.35
CA GLY A 35 19.18 -7.50 -7.62
C GLY A 35 18.53 -8.71 -8.30
N ASP A 36 19.33 -9.67 -8.76
CA ASP A 36 18.88 -10.94 -9.34
C ASP A 36 18.65 -12.04 -8.29
N THR A 37 19.14 -11.84 -7.06
CA THR A 37 19.11 -12.84 -5.98
C THR A 37 18.29 -12.32 -4.80
N PRO A 38 17.10 -12.90 -4.54
CA PRO A 38 16.30 -12.53 -3.38
C PRO A 38 17.04 -12.77 -2.04
N LEU A 39 16.75 -11.93 -1.05
CA LEU A 39 17.14 -12.15 0.33
C LEU A 39 16.36 -13.33 0.90
N GLU A 40 17.06 -14.19 1.63
CA GLU A 40 16.50 -15.38 2.26
C GLU A 40 16.94 -15.51 3.72
N GLY A 41 16.22 -16.32 4.49
CA GLY A 41 16.55 -16.66 5.88
C GLY A 41 16.77 -15.44 6.78
N GLU A 42 17.85 -15.49 7.57
CA GLU A 42 18.20 -14.46 8.55
C GLU A 42 18.38 -13.07 7.92
N LEU A 43 18.82 -13.00 6.67
CA LEU A 43 19.04 -11.71 5.99
C LEU A 43 17.71 -11.01 5.68
N LEU A 44 16.72 -11.77 5.22
CA LEU A 44 15.36 -11.26 5.01
C LEU A 44 14.72 -10.85 6.35
N GLU A 45 14.88 -11.66 7.39
CA GLU A 45 14.35 -11.35 8.73
C GLU A 45 14.95 -10.05 9.30
N LYS A 46 16.27 -9.89 9.21
CA LYS A 46 16.96 -8.66 9.62
C LYS A 46 16.49 -7.46 8.81
N MET A 47 16.28 -7.62 7.50
CA MET A 47 15.77 -6.57 6.63
C MET A 47 14.37 -6.13 7.07
N MET A 48 13.45 -7.08 7.25
CA MET A 48 12.08 -6.83 7.68
C MET A 48 12.02 -6.20 9.07
N ALA A 49 12.85 -6.65 10.01
CA ALA A 49 12.93 -6.09 11.35
C ALA A 49 13.47 -4.65 11.33
N ARG A 50 14.54 -4.39 10.56
CA ARG A 50 15.16 -3.07 10.45
C ARG A 50 14.21 -2.02 9.88
N TYR A 51 13.40 -2.39 8.88
CA TYR A 51 12.48 -1.47 8.21
C TYR A 51 11.03 -1.63 8.66
N LYS A 52 10.79 -2.30 9.79
CA LYS A 52 9.45 -2.40 10.36
C LYS A 52 8.91 -1.01 10.67
N HIS A 53 7.79 -0.66 10.06
CA HIS A 53 7.18 0.66 10.24
C HIS A 53 6.89 0.93 11.73
N PRO A 54 7.16 2.15 12.27
CA PRO A 54 6.95 2.46 13.69
C PRO A 54 5.54 2.17 14.21
N PHE A 55 4.50 2.41 13.40
CA PHE A 55 3.13 2.04 13.76
C PHE A 55 2.91 0.53 13.87
N ASN A 56 3.57 -0.27 13.04
CA ASN A 56 3.49 -1.73 13.16
C ASN A 56 4.26 -2.22 14.39
N ALA A 57 5.39 -1.60 14.72
CA ALA A 57 6.19 -1.93 15.90
C ALA A 57 5.55 -1.50 17.23
N THR A 58 4.57 -0.60 17.20
CA THR A 58 3.87 -0.10 18.40
C THR A 58 2.40 -0.53 18.42
N ILE A 59 1.56 0.10 17.60
CA ILE A 59 0.12 -0.12 17.51
C ILE A 59 -0.19 -1.52 16.96
N GLY A 60 0.58 -2.00 15.98
CA GLY A 60 0.47 -3.35 15.43
C GLY A 60 0.77 -4.43 16.47
N GLU A 61 1.86 -4.29 17.24
CA GLU A 61 2.20 -5.19 18.35
C GLU A 61 1.18 -5.15 19.49
N GLU A 62 0.54 -4.00 19.73
CA GLU A 62 -0.62 -3.93 20.63
C GLU A 62 -1.80 -4.75 20.10
N ALA A 63 -2.14 -4.62 18.81
CA ALA A 63 -3.18 -5.41 18.16
C ALA A 63 -2.89 -6.92 18.24
N HIS A 64 -1.64 -7.30 17.99
CA HIS A 64 -1.14 -8.67 18.06
C HIS A 64 -1.33 -9.25 19.47
N ARG A 65 -0.85 -8.54 20.50
CA ARG A 65 -0.98 -8.97 21.91
C ARG A 65 -2.44 -9.09 22.37
N ARG A 66 -3.35 -8.34 21.75
CA ARG A 66 -4.80 -8.41 22.00
C ARG A 66 -5.51 -9.52 21.22
N GLY A 67 -4.80 -10.25 20.35
CA GLY A 67 -5.37 -11.33 19.54
C GLY A 67 -6.38 -10.85 18.52
N LEU A 68 -6.22 -9.63 17.98
CA LEU A 68 -7.15 -9.10 16.99
C LEU A 68 -7.01 -9.82 15.64
N PRO A 69 -8.11 -10.19 14.95
CA PRO A 69 -8.05 -10.96 13.71
C PRO A 69 -7.31 -10.26 12.55
N ASN A 70 -7.28 -8.92 12.55
CA ASN A 70 -6.64 -8.14 11.52
C ASN A 70 -6.00 -6.88 12.11
N GLU A 71 -4.71 -7.00 12.42
CA GLU A 71 -3.89 -5.94 13.02
C GLU A 71 -3.82 -4.68 12.12
N MET A 72 -3.87 -4.85 10.79
CA MET A 72 -3.86 -3.73 9.85
C MET A 72 -5.12 -2.86 10.00
N ASN A 73 -6.29 -3.48 10.17
CA ASN A 73 -7.54 -2.74 10.42
C ASN A 73 -7.47 -1.98 11.74
N TYR A 74 -6.87 -2.59 12.77
CA TYR A 74 -6.68 -1.92 14.05
C TYR A 74 -5.78 -0.68 13.93
N VAL A 75 -4.64 -0.80 13.23
CA VAL A 75 -3.74 0.34 12.99
C VAL A 75 -4.46 1.46 12.21
N MET A 76 -5.26 1.10 11.20
CA MET A 76 -6.04 2.04 10.41
C MET A 76 -7.05 2.81 11.27
N ASP A 77 -7.89 2.11 12.02
CA ASP A 77 -8.91 2.73 12.88
C ASP A 77 -8.27 3.55 14.00
N TYR A 78 -7.16 3.07 14.57
CA TYR A 78 -6.39 3.81 15.56
C TYR A 78 -5.91 5.14 15.00
N ARG A 79 -5.30 5.15 13.80
CA ARG A 79 -4.77 6.36 13.17
C ARG A 79 -5.88 7.36 12.86
N LEU A 80 -7.00 6.89 12.32
CA LEU A 80 -8.18 7.73 12.10
C LEU A 80 -8.63 8.44 13.39
N ILE A 81 -8.87 7.67 14.46
CA ILE A 81 -9.32 8.22 15.74
C ILE A 81 -8.26 9.16 16.33
N HIS A 82 -6.98 8.82 16.23
CA HIS A 82 -5.89 9.65 16.71
C HIS A 82 -5.87 11.00 16.00
N CYS A 83 -5.98 11.04 14.67
CA CYS A 83 -6.01 12.30 13.93
C CYS A 83 -7.21 13.16 14.32
N LEU A 84 -8.40 12.57 14.44
CA LEU A 84 -9.62 13.27 14.85
C LEU A 84 -9.51 13.86 16.27
N ARG A 85 -8.96 13.10 17.22
CA ARG A 85 -8.80 13.55 18.61
C ARG A 85 -7.79 14.69 18.77
N ASN A 86 -6.82 14.79 17.87
CA ASN A 86 -5.72 15.74 17.96
C ASN A 86 -5.80 16.88 16.93
N GLY A 87 -6.86 16.93 16.10
CA GLY A 87 -7.00 17.94 15.05
C GLY A 87 -5.91 17.85 13.97
N LEU A 88 -5.41 16.64 13.68
CA LEU A 88 -4.40 16.40 12.65
C LEU A 88 -5.07 16.07 11.30
N PRO A 89 -4.38 16.32 10.17
CA PRO A 89 -4.82 15.79 8.88
C PRO A 89 -4.87 14.25 8.91
N LEU A 90 -5.76 13.68 8.10
CA LEU A 90 -5.81 12.23 7.91
C LEU A 90 -4.61 11.76 7.10
N ASP A 91 -4.17 10.52 7.32
CA ASP A 91 -3.08 9.90 6.54
C ASP A 91 -3.46 9.69 5.07
N MET A 92 -4.76 9.58 4.79
CA MET A 92 -5.35 9.50 3.45
C MET A 92 -6.56 10.42 3.45
N ASP A 93 -6.61 11.38 2.53
CA ASP A 93 -7.65 12.41 2.47
C ASP A 93 -8.73 12.11 1.41
N VAL A 94 -9.65 13.07 1.23
CA VAL A 94 -10.76 12.93 0.29
C VAL A 94 -10.30 12.89 -1.18
N TYR A 95 -9.16 13.51 -1.50
CA TYR A 95 -8.61 13.53 -2.84
C TYR A 95 -7.96 12.19 -3.17
N ASP A 96 -7.24 11.58 -2.22
CA ASP A 96 -6.72 10.21 -2.35
C ASP A 96 -7.88 9.23 -2.60
N ALA A 97 -8.94 9.33 -1.81
CA ALA A 97 -10.12 8.49 -1.95
C ALA A 97 -10.81 8.67 -3.32
N ALA A 98 -10.93 9.91 -3.81
CA ALA A 98 -11.48 10.20 -5.13
C ALA A 98 -10.60 9.66 -6.26
N GLU A 99 -9.28 9.84 -6.16
CA GLU A 99 -8.31 9.34 -7.15
C GLU A 99 -8.38 7.80 -7.26
N TRP A 100 -8.39 7.08 -6.13
CA TRP A 100 -8.44 5.61 -6.18
C TRP A 100 -9.79 5.11 -6.65
N SER A 101 -10.88 5.74 -6.23
CA SER A 101 -12.24 5.29 -6.55
C SER A 101 -12.61 5.56 -8.02
N CYS A 102 -12.07 6.61 -8.63
CA CYS A 102 -12.40 6.94 -10.03
C CYS A 102 -11.95 5.87 -11.03
N ILE A 103 -10.97 5.03 -10.66
CA ILE A 103 -10.46 3.93 -11.49
C ILE A 103 -11.59 2.99 -11.89
N THR A 104 -12.58 2.74 -11.02
CA THR A 104 -13.72 1.87 -11.34
C THR A 104 -14.47 2.36 -12.58
N GLU A 105 -14.93 3.61 -12.58
CA GLU A 105 -15.69 4.18 -13.70
C GLU A 105 -14.81 4.39 -14.94
N LEU A 106 -13.58 4.88 -14.76
CA LEU A 106 -12.67 5.17 -15.88
C LEU A 106 -12.21 3.89 -16.58
N SER A 107 -12.01 2.80 -15.85
CA SER A 107 -11.68 1.49 -16.44
C SER A 107 -12.84 0.93 -17.26
N GLU A 108 -14.09 1.08 -16.80
CA GLU A 108 -15.28 0.70 -17.57
C GLU A 108 -15.37 1.50 -18.86
N LYS A 109 -15.19 2.84 -18.78
CA LYS A 109 -15.15 3.72 -19.95
C LYS A 109 -14.04 3.32 -20.93
N SER A 110 -12.86 2.99 -20.43
CA SER A 110 -11.74 2.52 -21.28
C SER A 110 -12.12 1.25 -22.03
N VAL A 111 -12.62 0.22 -21.34
CA VAL A 111 -13.01 -1.06 -21.95
C VAL A 111 -14.12 -0.88 -23.00
N LEU A 112 -15.15 -0.08 -22.70
CA LEU A 112 -16.23 0.23 -23.65
C LEU A 112 -15.71 0.91 -24.93
N ASN A 113 -14.59 1.63 -24.83
CA ASN A 113 -13.94 2.32 -25.94
C ASN A 113 -12.69 1.57 -26.44
N LYS A 114 -12.75 0.24 -26.50
CA LYS A 114 -11.68 -0.63 -27.05
C LYS A 114 -10.35 -0.47 -26.29
N SER A 115 -10.43 -0.30 -24.98
CA SER A 115 -9.28 -0.14 -24.08
C SER A 115 -8.43 1.09 -24.39
N MET A 116 -9.02 2.15 -24.94
CA MET A 116 -8.32 3.41 -25.14
C MET A 116 -7.90 4.03 -23.80
N ALA A 117 -6.79 4.77 -23.81
CA ALA A 117 -6.38 5.54 -22.64
C ALA A 117 -7.45 6.58 -22.27
N VAL A 118 -7.70 6.73 -20.97
CA VAL A 118 -8.63 7.72 -20.41
C VAL A 118 -7.86 8.52 -19.36
N GLU A 119 -7.98 9.85 -19.40
CA GLU A 119 -7.30 10.69 -18.43
C GLU A 119 -7.92 10.60 -17.04
N ILE A 120 -7.05 10.59 -16.02
CA ILE A 120 -7.45 10.66 -14.61
C ILE A 120 -7.62 12.13 -14.23
N PRO A 121 -8.78 12.54 -13.67
CA PRO A 121 -8.99 13.91 -13.22
C PRO A 121 -8.02 14.32 -12.11
N ASP A 122 -7.48 15.53 -12.19
CA ASP A 122 -6.78 16.14 -11.05
C ASP A 122 -7.78 16.67 -10.03
N PHE A 123 -8.16 15.82 -9.07
CA PHE A 123 -9.09 16.17 -7.99
C PHE A 123 -8.56 17.27 -7.06
N THR A 124 -7.24 17.47 -7.04
CA THR A 124 -6.58 18.51 -6.22
C THR A 124 -6.51 19.87 -6.92
N ARG A 125 -6.84 19.94 -8.22
CA ARG A 125 -6.73 21.15 -9.05
C ARG A 125 -5.32 21.78 -9.00
N GLY A 126 -4.31 20.93 -9.13
CA GLY A 126 -2.90 21.30 -9.12
C GLY A 126 -2.31 21.51 -7.72
N ALA A 127 -3.09 21.35 -6.64
CA ALA A 127 -2.60 21.50 -5.28
C ALA A 127 -1.60 20.39 -4.91
N TRP A 128 -1.66 19.21 -5.55
CA TRP A 128 -0.67 18.13 -5.38
C TRP A 128 0.78 18.60 -5.56
N LYS A 129 1.03 19.63 -6.39
CA LYS A 129 2.38 20.19 -6.61
C LYS A 129 2.94 20.95 -5.40
N LYS A 130 2.06 21.39 -4.49
CA LYS A 130 2.44 22.18 -3.31
C LYS A 130 2.67 21.29 -2.09
N TYR A 131 2.05 20.12 -2.05
CA TYR A 131 2.26 19.15 -0.98
C TYR A 131 3.59 18.44 -1.23
N LYS A 132 4.54 18.66 -0.31
CA LYS A 132 5.74 17.82 -0.18
C LYS A 132 5.51 16.94 1.03
N TYR A 133 5.41 15.64 0.79
CA TYR A 133 5.51 14.62 1.83
C TYR A 133 6.96 14.56 2.34
#